data_AF-C2E5A2-F1
#
_entry.id   AF-C2E5A2-F1
#
_cell.length_a   1.000
_cell.length_b   1.000
_cell.length_c   1.000
_cell.angle_alpha   90.00
_cell.angle_beta   90.00
_cell.angle_gamma   90.00
#
_symmetry.space_group_name_H-M   'P 1'
#
loop_
_entity.id
_entity.type
_entity.pdbx_description
1 polymer ?
#
loop_
_entity_poly.entity_id
_entity_poly.type
_entity_poly.pdbx_seq_one_letter_code
_entity_poly.pdbx_strand_id
1 'polypeptide(L)'
;MYYSKGNYEAFADTKKPAGVDKKSAYIIGSGLAGLSTAFFLVRDAKMSGDKIHILEELDVAGGSLDGTNRPNAGFVVRGGREMEDHFECMWDMYRSVPSLRIPGASYLDEYYWLDKEDPNSSNCRLIHKRGNELPTDGLYQLGSHASEIVKLVLTPESEIQGKTIEEWFSPEFFETNFWTYWSTMFAFEKWHSLAEMRRYCMRFIHHIDGLPDFTALKFNKYDQYDSMVKPLLKYLKDHGVKFEYGVQVENVLVDHEGNEKVAKKIVMKKNRKQEDIDLTEDDIVFVTNGSITESSTYGNQTTPAPITHAKGGSWKLWENLAKQDPAFGHPDVFSENLPGKSWFVSATTTLKNKKVAPYFERLTKRSLYDGKVNTGGIITVTDSNWGLSFTIHRQPHFPTQKPNEIVVWIYALYSDTEGNYIKKKVVDCTGQEIAEEMLYHLGVPESEIKELSSEEN
;
A
#
# COMPACT_ATOMS: atom_id res chain seq x y z
N MET A 1 -9.03 25.76 -6.65
CA MET A 1 -8.37 24.94 -7.69
C MET A 1 -9.33 24.68 -8.84
N TYR A 2 -8.83 24.27 -10.02
CA TYR A 2 -9.63 23.76 -11.13
C TYR A 2 -9.01 22.45 -11.65
N TYR A 3 -9.80 21.58 -12.27
CA TYR A 3 -9.31 20.35 -12.87
C TYR A 3 -9.01 20.54 -14.36
N SER A 4 -7.98 19.85 -14.83
CA SER A 4 -7.58 19.86 -16.24
C SER A 4 -7.03 18.50 -16.66
N LYS A 5 -6.80 18.34 -17.97
CA LYS A 5 -6.14 17.18 -18.57
C LYS A 5 -5.47 17.58 -19.88
N GLY A 6 -4.51 16.78 -20.32
CA GLY A 6 -3.80 16.97 -21.57
C GLY A 6 -2.55 17.86 -21.45
N ASN A 7 -1.77 17.88 -22.52
CA ASN A 7 -0.39 18.38 -22.51
C ASN A 7 -0.24 19.85 -22.15
N TYR A 8 -1.23 20.70 -22.45
CA TYR A 8 -1.13 22.13 -22.22
C TYR A 8 -0.91 22.45 -20.73
N GLU A 9 -1.78 21.94 -19.86
CA GLU A 9 -1.66 22.13 -18.42
C GLU A 9 -0.57 21.24 -17.82
N ALA A 10 -0.36 20.03 -18.37
CA ALA A 10 0.67 19.13 -17.88
C ALA A 10 2.10 19.68 -18.06
N PHE A 11 2.38 20.46 -19.11
CA PHE A 11 3.73 21.00 -19.37
C PHE A 11 3.91 22.46 -18.96
N ALA A 12 2.84 23.15 -18.55
CA ALA A 12 2.95 24.51 -18.06
C ALA A 12 3.63 24.55 -16.69
N ASP A 13 4.57 25.49 -16.49
CA ASP A 13 5.11 25.81 -15.17
C ASP A 13 4.20 26.81 -14.44
N THR A 14 4.20 26.75 -13.12
CA THR A 14 3.41 27.67 -12.28
C THR A 14 4.11 29.02 -12.14
N LYS A 15 3.34 30.09 -11.99
CA LYS A 15 3.89 31.35 -11.45
C LYS A 15 4.06 31.19 -9.94
N LYS A 16 5.09 31.83 -9.38
CA LYS A 16 5.27 31.93 -7.92
C LYS A 16 4.00 32.53 -7.29
N PRO A 17 3.30 31.82 -6.38
CA PRO A 17 2.10 32.34 -5.74
C PRO A 17 2.39 33.60 -4.92
N ALA A 18 1.44 34.53 -4.93
CA ALA A 18 1.56 35.77 -4.16
C ALA A 18 1.68 35.47 -2.66
N GLY A 19 2.63 36.13 -1.99
CA GLY A 19 2.81 36.05 -0.54
C GLY A 19 3.51 34.78 -0.03
N VAL A 20 3.84 33.80 -0.89
CA VAL A 20 4.46 32.53 -0.46
C VAL A 20 5.77 32.74 0.31
N ASP A 21 6.52 33.81 0.01
CA ASP A 21 7.76 34.16 0.72
C ASP A 21 7.58 34.49 2.19
N LYS A 22 6.35 34.78 2.63
CA LYS A 22 6.02 35.07 4.03
C LYS A 22 5.49 33.86 4.78
N LYS A 23 5.20 32.75 4.07
CA LYS A 23 4.52 31.59 4.61
C LYS A 23 5.48 30.47 5.02
N SER A 24 5.04 29.66 5.97
CA SER A 24 5.68 28.39 6.35
C SER A 24 4.70 27.24 6.22
N ALA A 25 5.20 26.01 6.16
CA ALA A 25 4.39 24.81 6.09
C ALA A 25 4.83 23.77 7.11
N TYR A 26 3.87 23.26 7.88
CA TYR A 26 4.04 22.13 8.80
C TYR A 26 3.25 20.93 8.28
N ILE A 27 3.93 19.82 8.05
CA ILE A 27 3.39 18.62 7.44
C ILE A 27 3.48 17.50 8.47
N ILE A 28 2.32 17.00 8.90
CA ILE A 28 2.23 15.95 9.91
C ILE A 28 2.23 14.58 9.22
N GLY A 29 3.27 13.81 9.50
CA GLY A 29 3.56 12.51 8.90
C GLY A 29 4.43 12.63 7.66
N SER A 30 5.39 11.72 7.53
CA SER A 30 6.33 11.64 6.41
C SER A 30 6.06 10.45 5.48
N GLY A 31 4.81 10.01 5.41
CA GLY A 31 4.32 9.10 4.38
C GLY A 31 4.29 9.76 2.99
N LEU A 32 3.88 9.02 1.95
CA LEU A 32 3.85 9.51 0.57
C LEU A 32 3.09 10.84 0.43
N ALA A 33 1.95 10.98 1.12
CA ALA A 33 1.17 12.23 1.09
C ALA A 33 1.99 13.42 1.58
N GLY A 34 2.59 13.33 2.78
CA GLY A 34 3.40 14.40 3.35
C GLY A 34 4.64 14.74 2.50
N LEU A 35 5.33 13.72 1.97
CA LEU A 35 6.47 13.93 1.08
C LEU A 35 6.05 14.59 -0.24
N SER A 36 4.91 14.21 -0.80
CA SER A 36 4.36 14.80 -2.02
C SER A 36 3.93 16.26 -1.79
N THR A 37 3.32 16.56 -0.66
CA THR A 37 2.99 17.93 -0.26
C THR A 37 4.23 18.81 -0.20
N ALA A 38 5.28 18.36 0.47
CA ALA A 38 6.54 19.10 0.53
C ALA A 38 7.15 19.29 -0.86
N PHE A 39 7.07 18.27 -1.71
CA PHE A 39 7.57 18.35 -3.09
C PHE A 39 6.85 19.43 -3.90
N PHE A 40 5.51 19.46 -3.88
CA PHE A 40 4.75 20.47 -4.61
C PHE A 40 4.89 21.88 -4.02
N LEU A 41 5.11 22.01 -2.71
CA LEU A 41 5.44 23.29 -2.08
C LEU A 41 6.79 23.83 -2.59
N VAL A 42 7.79 22.96 -2.74
CA VAL A 42 9.09 23.32 -3.32
C VAL A 42 8.96 23.65 -4.81
N ARG A 43 8.40 22.72 -5.59
CA ARG A 43 8.39 22.80 -7.07
C ARG A 43 7.44 23.87 -7.58
N ASP A 44 6.18 23.83 -7.14
CA ASP A 44 5.08 24.58 -7.77
C ASP A 44 4.74 25.84 -6.98
N ALA A 45 4.74 25.77 -5.65
CA ALA A 45 4.56 26.97 -4.83
C ALA A 45 5.87 27.79 -4.75
N LYS A 46 7.01 27.22 -5.12
CA LYS A 46 8.32 27.90 -5.08
C LYS A 46 8.60 28.45 -3.67
N MET A 47 8.12 27.73 -2.65
CA MET A 47 8.36 27.99 -1.23
C MET A 47 9.79 27.56 -0.90
N SER A 48 10.50 28.40 -0.14
CA SER A 48 11.86 28.05 0.31
C SER A 48 11.80 26.85 1.26
N GLY A 49 12.64 25.84 1.01
CA GLY A 49 12.56 24.58 1.77
C GLY A 49 12.86 24.73 3.25
N ASP A 50 13.61 25.75 3.67
CA ASP A 50 13.86 26.06 5.08
C ASP A 50 12.60 26.47 5.86
N LYS A 51 11.49 26.75 5.15
CA LYS A 51 10.16 27.03 5.73
C LYS A 51 9.20 25.84 5.67
N ILE A 52 9.66 24.68 5.20
CA ILE A 52 8.87 23.46 5.10
C ILE A 52 9.38 22.46 6.15
N HIS A 53 8.50 22.11 7.08
CA HIS A 53 8.79 21.26 8.23
C HIS A 53 7.94 19.99 8.14
N ILE A 54 8.58 18.83 8.07
CA ILE A 54 7.94 17.52 8.13
C ILE A 54 8.16 16.94 9.52
N LEU A 55 7.05 16.67 10.22
CA LEU A 55 7.02 16.13 11.58
C LEU A 55 6.66 14.64 11.53
N GLU A 56 7.58 13.77 11.93
CA GLU A 56 7.43 12.32 11.86
C GLU A 56 7.60 11.67 13.23
N GLU A 57 6.66 10.79 13.60
CA GLU A 57 6.68 10.07 14.87
C GLU A 57 7.82 9.03 14.90
N LEU A 58 8.01 8.32 13.78
CA LEU A 58 9.04 7.31 13.64
C LEU A 58 10.45 7.92 13.49
N ASP A 59 11.46 7.07 13.54
CA ASP A 59 12.86 7.40 13.27
C ASP A 59 13.21 7.39 11.77
N VAL A 60 12.22 7.05 10.92
CA VAL A 60 12.37 6.90 9.48
C VAL A 60 11.12 7.41 8.76
N ALA A 61 11.32 7.95 7.55
CA ALA A 61 10.22 8.39 6.70
C ALA A 61 9.67 7.27 5.80
N GLY A 62 8.55 7.54 5.12
CA GLY A 62 7.95 6.66 4.11
C GLY A 62 6.57 6.14 4.49
N GLY A 63 6.20 6.14 5.78
CA GLY A 63 4.90 5.63 6.22
C GLY A 63 4.65 4.23 5.68
N SER A 64 3.48 4.00 5.07
CA SER A 64 3.06 2.71 4.48
C SER A 64 3.83 2.25 3.24
N LEU A 65 4.88 2.98 2.82
CA LEU A 65 5.81 2.62 1.74
C LEU A 65 7.17 2.17 2.28
N ASP A 66 7.20 1.51 3.44
CA ASP A 66 8.42 0.98 4.02
C ASP A 66 8.86 -0.32 3.35
N GLY A 67 10.16 -0.55 3.44
CA GLY A 67 10.82 -1.80 3.13
C GLY A 67 12.10 -1.83 3.95
N THR A 68 12.29 -2.81 4.81
CA THR A 68 13.47 -2.86 5.68
C THR A 68 13.83 -4.27 6.11
N ASN A 69 15.11 -4.47 6.42
CA ASN A 69 15.59 -5.67 7.09
C ASN A 69 15.60 -5.42 8.61
N ARG A 70 14.60 -5.93 9.32
CA ARG A 70 14.45 -5.69 10.75
C ARG A 70 15.29 -6.67 11.57
N PRO A 71 15.94 -6.21 12.65
CA PRO A 71 16.49 -7.11 13.66
C PRO A 71 15.41 -8.07 14.16
N ASN A 72 15.71 -9.36 14.19
CA ASN A 72 14.85 -10.44 14.68
C ASN A 72 13.61 -10.80 13.84
N ALA A 73 13.37 -10.14 12.68
CA ALA A 73 12.30 -10.54 11.76
C ALA A 73 12.78 -10.77 10.31
N GLY A 74 13.92 -10.19 9.92
CA GLY A 74 14.45 -10.28 8.55
C GLY A 74 13.85 -9.21 7.63
N PHE A 75 13.85 -9.47 6.33
CA PHE A 75 13.21 -8.57 5.36
C PHE A 75 11.71 -8.51 5.58
N VAL A 76 11.17 -7.29 5.60
CA VAL A 76 9.74 -7.04 5.76
C VAL A 76 9.27 -6.10 4.65
N VAL A 77 8.22 -6.56 3.96
CA VAL A 77 7.39 -5.76 3.07
C VAL A 77 6.00 -5.71 3.71
N ARG A 78 5.53 -4.53 4.15
CA ARG A 78 4.18 -4.42 4.74
C ARG A 78 3.09 -4.62 3.70
N GLY A 79 3.33 -4.22 2.46
CA GLY A 79 2.44 -4.48 1.34
C GLY A 79 3.10 -4.22 -0.02
N GLY A 80 2.64 -4.96 -1.04
CA GLY A 80 2.86 -4.56 -2.42
C GLY A 80 2.15 -3.24 -2.73
N ARG A 81 2.69 -2.52 -3.72
CA ARG A 81 2.00 -1.40 -4.36
C ARG A 81 2.11 -1.58 -5.85
N GLU A 82 0.96 -1.78 -6.45
CA GLU A 82 0.74 -1.84 -7.87
C GLU A 82 0.49 -0.42 -8.39
N MET A 83 1.18 -0.03 -9.45
CA MET A 83 0.94 1.25 -10.10
C MET A 83 0.44 1.04 -11.53
N GLU A 84 -0.22 2.05 -12.08
CA GLU A 84 -0.68 2.06 -13.47
C GLU A 84 -0.34 3.38 -14.16
N ASP A 85 -0.51 3.43 -15.47
CA ASP A 85 -0.12 4.57 -16.31
C ASP A 85 -0.95 5.83 -16.04
N HIS A 86 -2.20 5.71 -15.58
CA HIS A 86 -3.05 6.85 -15.25
C HIS A 86 -2.99 7.30 -13.78
N PHE A 87 -1.89 7.03 -13.06
CA PHE A 87 -1.58 7.71 -11.80
C PHE A 87 -1.10 9.15 -12.07
N GLU A 88 -1.95 9.95 -12.71
CA GLU A 88 -1.67 11.27 -13.30
C GLU A 88 -0.84 12.19 -12.39
N CYS A 89 -1.33 12.45 -11.17
CA CYS A 89 -0.66 13.35 -10.23
C CYS A 89 0.66 12.77 -9.71
N MET A 90 0.74 11.45 -9.57
CA MET A 90 1.96 10.77 -9.14
C MET A 90 3.04 10.91 -10.21
N TRP A 91 2.69 10.68 -11.48
CA TRP A 91 3.65 10.80 -12.59
C TRP A 91 4.06 12.24 -12.87
N ASP A 92 3.18 13.24 -12.65
CA ASP A 92 3.55 14.65 -12.65
C ASP A 92 4.65 14.96 -11.61
N MET A 93 4.49 14.48 -10.38
CA MET A 93 5.54 14.64 -9.36
C MET A 93 6.84 13.96 -9.81
N TYR A 94 6.75 12.66 -10.09
CA TYR A 94 7.91 11.79 -10.24
C TYR A 94 8.73 12.02 -11.51
N ARG A 95 8.19 12.69 -12.55
CA ARG A 95 9.01 13.18 -13.68
C ARG A 95 10.01 14.27 -13.29
N SER A 96 9.84 14.92 -12.13
CA SER A 96 10.77 15.97 -11.64
C SER A 96 11.59 15.52 -10.44
N VAL A 97 11.40 14.29 -9.96
CA VAL A 97 12.23 13.67 -8.93
C VAL A 97 13.41 12.98 -9.62
N PRO A 98 14.67 13.35 -9.37
CA PRO A 98 15.82 12.69 -9.98
C PRO A 98 15.93 11.21 -9.58
N SER A 99 16.29 10.34 -10.53
CA SER A 99 16.66 8.95 -10.22
C SER A 99 17.91 8.94 -9.32
N LEU A 100 17.94 8.01 -8.36
CA LEU A 100 19.13 7.73 -7.55
C LEU A 100 20.14 6.82 -8.27
N ARG A 101 19.76 6.24 -9.41
CA ARG A 101 20.46 5.13 -10.04
C ARG A 101 20.96 5.47 -11.45
N ILE A 102 20.18 6.26 -12.19
CA ILE A 102 20.53 6.64 -13.56
C ILE A 102 20.82 8.15 -13.59
N PRO A 103 22.11 8.55 -13.68
CA PRO A 103 22.48 9.95 -13.75
C PRO A 103 21.78 10.69 -14.89
N GLY A 104 21.17 11.83 -14.58
CA GLY A 104 20.47 12.68 -15.56
C GLY A 104 19.04 12.27 -15.90
N ALA A 105 18.55 11.13 -15.38
CA ALA A 105 17.18 10.69 -15.57
C ALA A 105 16.29 11.07 -14.36
N SER A 106 14.99 11.22 -14.59
CA SER A 106 14.00 11.24 -13.50
C SER A 106 13.70 9.82 -13.01
N TYR A 107 13.06 9.71 -11.86
CA TYR A 107 12.52 8.44 -11.39
C TYR A 107 11.44 7.92 -12.37
N LEU A 108 10.62 8.79 -12.98
CA LEU A 108 9.66 8.36 -14.00
C LEU A 108 10.38 7.71 -15.19
N ASP A 109 11.49 8.28 -15.66
CA ASP A 109 12.25 7.71 -16.79
C ASP A 109 12.78 6.32 -16.46
N GLU A 110 13.39 6.16 -15.29
CA GLU A 110 13.87 4.87 -14.80
C GLU A 110 12.73 3.84 -14.74
N TYR A 111 11.58 4.25 -14.18
CA TYR A 111 10.41 3.42 -14.05
C TYR A 111 9.83 3.00 -15.41
N TYR A 112 9.70 3.96 -16.31
CA TYR A 112 9.15 3.77 -17.64
C TYR A 112 10.03 2.84 -18.49
N TRP A 113 11.35 3.02 -18.46
CA TRP A 113 12.26 2.14 -19.21
C TRP A 113 12.22 0.71 -18.67
N LEU A 114 12.22 0.53 -17.35
CA LEU A 114 12.11 -0.80 -16.74
C LEU A 114 10.83 -1.52 -17.17
N ASP A 115 9.69 -0.83 -17.11
CA ASP A 115 8.40 -1.39 -17.52
C ASP A 115 8.36 -1.76 -19.01
N LYS A 116 9.08 -1.02 -19.87
CA LYS A 116 9.18 -1.34 -21.30
C LYS A 116 10.15 -2.47 -21.61
N GLU A 117 11.25 -2.58 -20.86
CA GLU A 117 12.26 -3.64 -21.01
C GLU A 117 11.78 -4.99 -20.49
N ASP A 118 10.96 -4.97 -19.44
CA ASP A 118 10.46 -6.15 -18.76
C ASP A 118 8.98 -5.96 -18.34
N PRO A 119 8.04 -5.93 -19.30
CA PRO A 119 6.65 -5.62 -19.03
C PRO A 119 5.99 -6.65 -18.10
N ASN A 120 5.18 -6.16 -17.18
CA ASN A 120 4.52 -7.02 -16.21
C ASN A 120 3.43 -7.88 -16.86
N SER A 121 3.35 -9.14 -16.45
CA SER A 121 2.22 -10.03 -16.69
C SER A 121 2.31 -11.25 -15.78
N SER A 122 1.17 -11.87 -15.49
CA SER A 122 1.04 -13.14 -14.79
C SER A 122 0.83 -14.27 -15.78
N ASN A 123 1.60 -15.36 -15.62
CA ASN A 123 1.38 -16.61 -16.35
C ASN A 123 0.46 -17.59 -15.61
N CYS A 124 0.14 -17.30 -14.36
CA CYS A 124 -0.74 -18.10 -13.51
C CYS A 124 -1.21 -17.21 -12.35
N ARG A 125 -2.49 -16.84 -12.35
CA ARG A 125 -3.10 -15.88 -11.42
C ARG A 125 -3.90 -16.59 -10.33
N LEU A 126 -4.50 -17.74 -10.65
CA LEU A 126 -5.31 -18.54 -9.73
C LEU A 126 -4.82 -19.98 -9.68
N ILE A 127 -4.64 -20.48 -8.45
CA ILE A 127 -4.34 -21.90 -8.19
C ILE A 127 -5.36 -22.52 -7.25
N HIS A 128 -5.50 -23.83 -7.36
CA HIS A 128 -6.35 -24.64 -6.49
C HIS A 128 -5.74 -26.03 -6.31
N LYS A 129 -6.27 -26.81 -5.35
CA LYS A 129 -5.90 -28.21 -5.12
C LYS A 129 -4.39 -28.42 -5.09
N ARG A 130 -3.72 -27.67 -4.23
CA ARG A 130 -2.28 -27.77 -3.95
C ARG A 130 -1.40 -27.49 -5.19
N GLY A 131 -1.62 -26.33 -5.80
CA GLY A 131 -0.70 -25.74 -6.77
C GLY A 131 -0.95 -26.21 -8.20
N ASN A 132 -2.18 -26.59 -8.52
CA ASN A 132 -2.66 -26.69 -9.89
C ASN A 132 -3.24 -25.35 -10.31
N GLU A 133 -2.92 -24.91 -11.52
CA GLU A 133 -3.57 -23.76 -12.14
C GLU A 133 -5.08 -24.02 -12.28
N LEU A 134 -5.90 -23.02 -11.97
CA LEU A 134 -7.34 -23.14 -12.12
C LEU A 134 -7.66 -23.22 -13.63
N PRO A 135 -8.45 -24.22 -14.11
CA PRO A 135 -8.72 -24.35 -15.54
C PRO A 135 -9.45 -23.15 -16.18
N THR A 136 -10.11 -22.32 -15.37
CA THR A 136 -10.80 -21.10 -15.79
C THR A 136 -10.00 -19.83 -15.51
N ASP A 137 -8.73 -19.96 -15.12
CA ASP A 137 -7.83 -18.81 -14.98
C ASP A 137 -7.77 -18.00 -16.29
N GLY A 138 -7.70 -16.68 -16.17
CA GLY A 138 -7.88 -15.74 -17.28
C GLY A 138 -9.34 -15.46 -17.69
N LEU A 139 -10.33 -16.20 -17.19
CA LEU A 139 -11.76 -15.96 -17.47
C LEU A 139 -12.47 -15.34 -16.28
N TYR A 140 -13.37 -14.37 -16.51
CA TYR A 140 -14.14 -13.71 -15.45
C TYR A 140 -15.29 -14.54 -14.87
N GLN A 141 -15.90 -15.39 -15.69
CA GLN A 141 -17.09 -16.17 -15.31
C GLN A 141 -18.27 -15.32 -14.80
N LEU A 142 -18.39 -14.05 -15.22
CA LEU A 142 -19.47 -13.15 -14.77
C LEU A 142 -20.86 -13.53 -15.29
N GLY A 143 -20.97 -14.03 -16.52
CA GLY A 143 -22.29 -14.34 -17.12
C GLY A 143 -23.28 -13.17 -17.03
N SER A 144 -24.49 -13.44 -16.54
CA SER A 144 -25.53 -12.40 -16.31
C SER A 144 -25.22 -11.44 -15.17
N HIS A 145 -24.29 -11.78 -14.26
CA HIS A 145 -23.93 -10.95 -13.09
C HIS A 145 -23.17 -9.68 -13.47
N ALA A 146 -22.66 -9.59 -14.71
CA ALA A 146 -22.11 -8.33 -15.24
C ALA A 146 -23.12 -7.17 -15.16
N SER A 147 -24.42 -7.47 -15.25
CA SER A 147 -25.48 -6.46 -15.10
C SER A 147 -25.53 -5.80 -13.71
N GLU A 148 -25.09 -6.51 -12.65
CA GLU A 148 -25.02 -5.98 -11.29
C GLU A 148 -23.93 -4.91 -11.15
N ILE A 149 -22.79 -5.11 -11.83
CA ILE A 149 -21.69 -4.12 -11.91
C ILE A 149 -22.14 -2.90 -12.73
N VAL A 150 -22.77 -3.13 -13.89
CA VAL A 150 -23.27 -2.03 -14.74
C VAL A 150 -24.28 -1.18 -13.97
N LYS A 151 -25.20 -1.82 -13.25
CA LYS A 151 -26.16 -1.12 -12.39
C LYS A 151 -25.43 -0.29 -11.33
N LEU A 152 -24.43 -0.85 -10.66
CA LEU A 152 -23.64 -0.14 -9.64
C LEU A 152 -22.99 1.13 -10.21
N VAL A 153 -22.33 1.04 -11.36
CA VAL A 153 -21.66 2.17 -12.01
C VAL A 153 -22.65 3.29 -12.37
N LEU A 154 -23.85 2.92 -12.83
CA LEU A 154 -24.90 3.86 -13.22
C LEU A 154 -25.66 4.46 -12.03
N THR A 155 -25.61 3.84 -10.84
CA THR A 155 -26.27 4.36 -9.64
C THR A 155 -25.50 5.56 -9.07
N PRO A 156 -26.17 6.68 -8.72
CA PRO A 156 -25.53 7.80 -8.03
C PRO A 156 -24.91 7.40 -6.68
N GLU A 157 -23.73 7.94 -6.36
CA GLU A 157 -23.03 7.60 -5.10
C GLU A 157 -23.87 7.90 -3.85
N SER A 158 -24.69 8.96 -3.89
CA SER A 158 -25.61 9.32 -2.80
C SER A 158 -26.68 8.26 -2.49
N GLU A 159 -26.96 7.32 -3.40
CA GLU A 159 -27.96 6.25 -3.19
C GLU A 159 -27.36 4.96 -2.59
N ILE A 160 -26.04 4.88 -2.52
CA ILE A 160 -25.30 3.71 -2.04
C ILE A 160 -24.43 4.01 -0.82
N GLN A 161 -24.51 5.22 -0.28
CA GLN A 161 -23.77 5.62 0.91
C GLN A 161 -24.13 4.72 2.10
N GLY A 162 -23.09 4.27 2.81
CA GLY A 162 -23.24 3.40 3.99
C GLY A 162 -23.57 1.94 3.67
N LYS A 163 -23.73 1.56 2.40
CA LYS A 163 -23.98 0.17 2.01
C LYS A 163 -22.68 -0.63 1.86
N THR A 164 -22.77 -1.93 2.14
CA THR A 164 -21.68 -2.88 1.91
C THR A 164 -21.76 -3.51 0.53
N ILE A 165 -20.68 -4.17 0.10
CA ILE A 165 -20.61 -4.90 -1.17
C ILE A 165 -21.61 -6.08 -1.16
N GLU A 166 -21.71 -6.82 -0.06
CA GLU A 166 -22.64 -7.96 0.08
C GLU A 166 -24.12 -7.57 0.14
N GLU A 167 -24.45 -6.34 0.53
CA GLU A 167 -25.82 -5.83 0.44
C GLU A 167 -26.28 -5.56 -1.00
N TRP A 168 -25.33 -5.48 -1.95
CA TRP A 168 -25.63 -5.17 -3.35
C TRP A 168 -25.59 -6.37 -4.28
N PHE A 169 -24.53 -7.17 -4.19
CA PHE A 169 -24.28 -8.27 -5.12
C PHE A 169 -24.93 -9.56 -4.65
N SER A 170 -25.41 -10.34 -5.62
CA SER A 170 -25.95 -11.68 -5.39
C SER A 170 -24.90 -12.66 -4.83
N PRO A 171 -25.29 -13.71 -4.09
CA PRO A 171 -24.37 -14.75 -3.65
C PRO A 171 -23.52 -15.34 -4.79
N GLU A 172 -24.13 -15.56 -5.95
CA GLU A 172 -23.48 -16.15 -7.13
C GLU A 172 -22.41 -15.24 -7.73
N PHE A 173 -22.54 -13.91 -7.61
CA PHE A 173 -21.48 -12.97 -8.02
C PHE A 173 -20.17 -13.24 -7.27
N PHE A 174 -20.24 -13.60 -5.98
CA PHE A 174 -19.07 -13.87 -5.15
C PHE A 174 -18.37 -15.19 -5.48
N GLU A 175 -19.01 -16.07 -6.26
CA GLU A 175 -18.41 -17.32 -6.75
C GLU A 175 -17.73 -17.14 -8.12
N THR A 176 -17.77 -15.93 -8.69
CA THR A 176 -17.13 -15.63 -9.98
C THR A 176 -15.62 -15.43 -9.83
N ASN A 177 -14.88 -15.77 -10.88
CA ASN A 177 -13.47 -15.42 -10.98
C ASN A 177 -13.26 -13.90 -10.98
N PHE A 178 -14.20 -13.10 -11.50
CA PHE A 178 -14.14 -11.63 -11.38
C PHE A 178 -14.02 -11.19 -9.92
N TRP A 179 -14.91 -11.67 -9.04
CA TRP A 179 -14.80 -11.33 -7.62
C TRP A 179 -13.47 -11.80 -7.03
N THR A 180 -13.00 -12.99 -7.40
CA THR A 180 -11.71 -13.50 -6.94
C THR A 180 -10.54 -12.60 -7.35
N TYR A 181 -10.43 -12.22 -8.64
CA TYR A 181 -9.38 -11.30 -9.10
C TYR A 181 -9.48 -9.94 -8.40
N TRP A 182 -10.70 -9.39 -8.33
CA TRP A 182 -10.99 -8.07 -7.79
C TRP A 182 -10.69 -7.97 -6.30
N SER A 183 -11.29 -8.85 -5.51
CA SER A 183 -11.15 -8.87 -4.05
C SER A 183 -9.72 -9.08 -3.62
N THR A 184 -8.98 -9.94 -4.32
CA THR A 184 -7.60 -10.23 -3.92
C THR A 184 -6.62 -9.17 -4.37
N MET A 185 -6.74 -8.62 -5.57
CA MET A 185 -5.78 -7.58 -6.00
C MET A 185 -5.97 -6.26 -5.25
N PHE A 186 -7.22 -5.93 -4.87
CA PHE A 186 -7.55 -4.66 -4.20
C PHE A 186 -7.84 -4.83 -2.71
N ALA A 187 -7.70 -6.05 -2.18
CA ALA A 187 -8.05 -6.40 -0.79
C ALA A 187 -9.47 -5.96 -0.39
N PHE A 188 -10.46 -6.14 -1.28
CA PHE A 188 -11.86 -5.93 -0.93
C PHE A 188 -12.42 -7.12 -0.16
N GLU A 189 -13.08 -6.81 0.96
CA GLU A 189 -13.89 -7.75 1.72
C GLU A 189 -15.36 -7.46 1.48
N LYS A 190 -16.22 -8.46 1.70
CA LYS A 190 -17.65 -8.39 1.38
C LYS A 190 -18.40 -7.28 2.17
N TRP A 191 -17.91 -6.94 3.36
CA TRP A 191 -18.46 -5.87 4.21
C TRP A 191 -17.83 -4.49 3.93
N HIS A 192 -16.88 -4.37 3.00
CA HIS A 192 -16.32 -3.07 2.63
C HIS A 192 -17.35 -2.18 1.91
N SER A 193 -17.01 -0.89 1.84
CA SER A 193 -17.82 0.17 1.21
C SER A 193 -18.16 -0.15 -0.24
N LEU A 194 -19.45 -0.21 -0.55
CA LEU A 194 -19.96 -0.31 -1.91
C LEU A 194 -19.63 0.93 -2.74
N ALA A 195 -19.60 2.11 -2.11
CA ALA A 195 -19.22 3.36 -2.77
C ALA A 195 -17.78 3.31 -3.27
N GLU A 196 -16.88 2.70 -2.51
CA GLU A 196 -15.47 2.56 -2.92
C GLU A 196 -15.33 1.51 -4.03
N MET A 197 -16.04 0.37 -3.95
CA MET A 197 -16.08 -0.59 -5.06
C MET A 197 -16.58 0.06 -6.36
N ARG A 198 -17.63 0.88 -6.29
CA ARG A 198 -18.13 1.64 -7.45
C ARG A 198 -17.06 2.56 -8.02
N ARG A 199 -16.36 3.31 -7.17
CA ARG A 199 -15.26 4.20 -7.60
C ARG A 199 -14.17 3.43 -8.30
N TYR A 200 -13.76 2.27 -7.77
CA TYR A 200 -12.77 1.41 -8.41
C TYR A 200 -13.25 0.89 -9.77
N CYS A 201 -14.51 0.44 -9.89
CA CYS A 201 -15.08 0.00 -11.17
C CYS A 201 -15.00 1.10 -12.24
N MET A 202 -15.31 2.35 -11.87
CA MET A 202 -15.22 3.49 -12.79
C MET A 202 -13.76 3.91 -13.05
N ARG A 203 -12.92 3.88 -12.01
CA ARG A 203 -11.55 4.40 -12.04
C ARG A 203 -10.61 3.54 -12.87
N PHE A 204 -10.82 2.22 -12.89
CA PHE A 204 -9.95 1.26 -13.57
C PHE A 204 -10.63 0.55 -14.74
N ILE A 205 -11.76 1.09 -15.23
CA ILE A 205 -12.52 0.51 -16.35
C ILE A 205 -11.65 0.32 -17.61
N HIS A 206 -10.67 1.20 -17.84
CA HIS A 206 -9.73 1.13 -18.97
C HIS A 206 -8.72 -0.02 -18.88
N HIS A 207 -8.57 -0.62 -17.70
CA HIS A 207 -7.68 -1.75 -17.44
C HIS A 207 -8.41 -3.06 -17.23
N ILE A 208 -9.71 -3.14 -17.55
CA ILE A 208 -10.49 -4.36 -17.37
C ILE A 208 -9.92 -5.54 -18.15
N ASP A 209 -9.27 -5.34 -19.29
CA ASP A 209 -8.67 -6.47 -20.03
C ASP A 209 -7.40 -7.01 -19.36
N GLY A 210 -6.71 -6.18 -18.57
CA GLY A 210 -5.45 -6.53 -17.89
C GLY A 210 -5.59 -6.98 -16.44
N LEU A 211 -6.82 -7.14 -15.93
CA LEU A 211 -7.11 -7.58 -14.57
C LEU A 211 -6.82 -9.09 -14.35
N PRO A 212 -7.18 -10.01 -15.26
CA PRO A 212 -6.92 -11.44 -15.07
C PRO A 212 -5.43 -11.81 -15.21
N ASP A 213 -4.66 -11.04 -15.98
CA ASP A 213 -3.26 -11.35 -16.30
C ASP A 213 -2.26 -10.28 -15.82
N PHE A 214 -2.72 -9.25 -15.12
CA PHE A 214 -1.93 -8.14 -14.60
C PHE A 214 -1.07 -7.39 -15.63
N THR A 215 -1.42 -7.41 -16.92
CA THR A 215 -0.70 -6.65 -17.96
C THR A 215 -0.83 -5.13 -17.81
N ALA A 216 -1.84 -4.67 -17.07
CA ALA A 216 -2.03 -3.25 -16.74
C ALA A 216 -1.08 -2.76 -15.63
N LEU A 217 -0.64 -3.67 -14.75
CA LEU A 217 0.17 -3.31 -13.60
C LEU A 217 1.59 -2.96 -14.01
N LYS A 218 2.20 -2.07 -13.25
CA LYS A 218 3.59 -1.67 -13.40
C LYS A 218 4.23 -1.72 -12.02
N PHE A 219 5.51 -2.07 -11.97
CA PHE A 219 6.25 -2.18 -10.71
C PHE A 219 7.63 -1.54 -10.78
N ASN A 220 8.07 -1.06 -9.62
CA ASN A 220 9.40 -0.56 -9.35
C ASN A 220 10.49 -1.62 -9.54
N LYS A 221 11.75 -1.16 -9.55
CA LYS A 221 12.93 -2.03 -9.51
C LYS A 221 13.09 -2.72 -8.15
N TYR A 222 13.01 -1.96 -7.07
CA TYR A 222 13.10 -2.43 -5.68
C TYR A 222 11.77 -2.19 -4.95
N ASP A 223 11.73 -2.43 -3.65
CA ASP A 223 10.64 -2.00 -2.78
C ASP A 223 10.36 -0.48 -2.91
N GLN A 224 9.19 -0.05 -2.42
CA GLN A 224 8.73 1.33 -2.53
C GLN A 224 9.58 2.29 -1.68
N TYR A 225 10.20 1.84 -0.60
CA TYR A 225 11.07 2.70 0.19
C TYR A 225 12.32 3.08 -0.61
N ASP A 226 13.00 2.08 -1.16
CA ASP A 226 14.21 2.25 -1.95
C ASP A 226 13.97 2.88 -3.33
N SER A 227 12.81 2.59 -3.93
CA SER A 227 12.49 3.09 -5.27
C SER A 227 11.81 4.44 -5.27
N MET A 228 10.92 4.72 -4.32
CA MET A 228 10.06 5.92 -4.32
C MET A 228 10.41 6.91 -3.21
N VAL A 229 10.52 6.43 -1.98
CA VAL A 229 10.74 7.30 -0.81
C VAL A 229 12.14 7.91 -0.80
N LYS A 230 13.20 7.12 -1.00
CA LYS A 230 14.58 7.63 -0.97
C LYS A 230 14.85 8.73 -2.02
N PRO A 231 14.42 8.62 -3.29
CA PRO A 231 14.58 9.71 -4.24
C PRO A 231 13.87 11.00 -3.81
N LEU A 232 12.63 10.91 -3.31
CA LEU A 232 11.91 12.07 -2.77
C LEU A 232 12.63 12.70 -1.58
N LEU A 233 13.09 11.88 -0.62
CA LEU A 233 13.85 12.37 0.52
C LEU A 233 15.13 13.09 0.09
N LYS A 234 15.86 12.54 -0.90
CA LYS A 234 17.04 13.21 -1.44
C LYS A 234 16.65 14.56 -2.06
N TYR A 235 15.66 14.59 -2.93
CA TYR A 235 15.19 15.82 -3.58
C TYR A 235 14.84 16.89 -2.54
N LEU A 236 14.03 16.55 -1.53
CA LEU A 236 13.57 17.50 -0.52
C LEU A 236 14.72 18.01 0.36
N LYS A 237 15.65 17.13 0.77
CA LYS A 237 16.84 17.51 1.54
C LYS A 237 17.75 18.44 0.75
N ASP A 238 17.96 18.16 -0.53
CA ASP A 238 18.77 19.01 -1.42
C ASP A 238 18.14 20.41 -1.60
N HIS A 239 16.82 20.54 -1.43
CA HIS A 239 16.08 21.82 -1.45
C HIS A 239 15.91 22.45 -0.06
N GLY A 240 16.54 21.90 0.99
CA GLY A 240 16.59 22.51 2.32
C GLY A 240 15.40 22.22 3.24
N VAL A 241 14.49 21.32 2.84
CA VAL A 241 13.33 20.90 3.64
C VAL A 241 13.77 20.30 4.97
N LYS A 242 13.07 20.66 6.05
CA LYS A 242 13.36 20.22 7.42
C LYS A 242 12.59 18.95 7.75
N PHE A 243 13.31 17.93 8.22
CA PHE A 243 12.74 16.68 8.70
C PHE A 243 12.99 16.56 10.20
N GLU A 244 11.93 16.37 10.97
CA GLU A 244 11.97 16.21 12.41
C GLU A 244 11.36 14.86 12.80
N TYR A 245 12.23 13.90 13.09
CA TYR A 245 11.87 12.55 13.53
C TYR A 245 11.68 12.47 15.05
N GLY A 246 10.97 11.44 15.52
CA GLY A 246 10.67 11.29 16.95
C GLY A 246 9.71 12.36 17.48
N VAL A 247 8.90 12.95 16.58
CA VAL A 247 7.91 13.99 16.87
C VAL A 247 6.51 13.40 16.71
N GLN A 248 5.83 13.18 17.83
CA GLN A 248 4.45 12.75 17.85
C GLN A 248 3.54 13.97 17.99
N VAL A 249 2.78 14.32 16.95
CA VAL A 249 1.77 15.38 17.03
C VAL A 249 0.50 14.82 17.67
N GLU A 250 0.09 15.41 18.78
CA GLU A 250 -1.07 14.96 19.57
C GLU A 250 -2.35 15.70 19.17
N ASN A 251 -2.24 16.96 18.75
CA ASN A 251 -3.36 17.75 18.25
C ASN A 251 -2.91 18.94 17.39
N VAL A 252 -3.83 19.48 16.58
CA VAL A 252 -3.76 20.84 16.03
C VAL A 252 -4.96 21.60 16.55
N LEU A 253 -4.75 22.67 17.31
CA LEU A 253 -5.82 23.49 17.86
C LEU A 253 -6.33 24.45 16.78
N VAL A 254 -7.64 24.46 16.57
CA VAL A 254 -8.30 25.24 15.53
C VAL A 254 -9.33 26.18 16.16
N ASP A 255 -9.15 27.48 15.91
CA ASP A 255 -10.15 28.49 16.26
C ASP A 255 -11.21 28.61 15.16
N HIS A 256 -12.43 28.92 15.58
CA HIS A 256 -13.59 29.08 14.72
C HIS A 256 -14.11 30.51 14.85
N GLU A 257 -13.82 31.34 13.84
CA GLU A 257 -14.29 32.73 13.78
C GLU A 257 -15.33 32.85 12.65
N GLY A 258 -16.61 32.80 13.01
CA GLY A 258 -17.69 32.76 12.03
C GLY A 258 -17.63 31.49 11.17
N ASN A 259 -17.39 31.64 9.87
CA ASN A 259 -17.23 30.53 8.93
C ASN A 259 -15.76 30.15 8.68
N GLU A 260 -14.81 30.86 9.29
CA GLU A 260 -13.39 30.62 9.13
C GLU A 260 -12.87 29.63 10.18
N LYS A 261 -11.89 28.82 9.76
CA LYS A 261 -11.21 27.82 10.59
C LYS A 261 -9.72 28.10 10.51
N VAL A 262 -9.11 28.46 11.64
CA VAL A 262 -7.70 28.88 11.67
C VAL A 262 -6.93 28.02 12.66
N ALA A 263 -5.93 27.27 12.17
CA ALA A 263 -5.02 26.54 13.04
C ALA A 263 -4.15 27.53 13.84
N LYS A 264 -4.13 27.39 15.16
CA LYS A 264 -3.41 28.30 16.07
C LYS A 264 -2.22 27.66 16.76
N LYS A 265 -2.22 26.34 16.91
CA LYS A 265 -1.16 25.63 17.64
C LYS A 265 -1.04 24.18 17.22
N ILE A 266 0.18 23.70 17.07
CA ILE A 266 0.51 22.27 17.01
C ILE A 266 0.94 21.84 18.41
N VAL A 267 0.21 20.89 19.00
CA VAL A 267 0.52 20.28 20.29
C VAL A 267 1.26 18.97 20.02
N MET A 268 2.50 18.84 20.46
CA MET A 268 3.33 17.69 20.12
C MET A 268 4.26 17.24 21.24
N LYS A 269 4.83 16.06 21.05
CA LYS A 269 5.92 15.53 21.88
C LYS A 269 7.12 15.22 21.02
N LYS A 270 8.25 15.84 21.34
CA LYS A 270 9.54 15.54 20.72
C LYS A 270 10.38 14.75 21.70
N ASN A 271 10.75 13.52 21.33
CA ASN A 271 11.50 12.62 22.22
C ASN A 271 10.86 12.48 23.61
N ARG A 272 9.51 12.35 23.65
CA ARG A 272 8.67 12.25 24.87
C ARG A 272 8.60 13.50 25.75
N LYS A 273 9.16 14.64 25.32
CA LYS A 273 9.00 15.93 26.01
C LYS A 273 7.94 16.76 25.30
N GLN A 274 7.07 17.40 26.08
CA GLN A 274 6.07 18.31 25.53
C GLN A 274 6.77 19.48 24.83
N GLU A 275 6.35 19.75 23.61
CA GLU A 275 6.80 20.88 22.80
C GLU A 275 5.61 21.33 21.96
N ASP A 276 5.33 22.63 21.93
CA ASP A 276 4.20 23.18 21.18
C ASP A 276 4.73 24.21 20.18
N ILE A 277 4.06 24.34 19.04
CA ILE A 277 4.36 25.34 18.01
C ILE A 277 3.15 26.26 17.90
N ASP A 278 3.29 27.53 18.28
CA ASP A 278 2.28 28.56 18.01
C ASP A 278 2.29 28.90 16.51
N LEU A 279 1.11 29.06 15.93
CA LEU A 279 0.90 29.29 14.49
C LEU A 279 0.27 30.66 14.24
N THR A 280 0.64 31.25 13.11
CA THR A 280 -0.03 32.40 12.50
C THR A 280 -0.84 31.97 11.26
N GLU A 281 -1.61 32.89 10.67
CA GLU A 281 -2.32 32.62 9.41
C GLU A 281 -1.40 32.38 8.20
N ASP A 282 -0.14 32.77 8.30
CA ASP A 282 0.88 32.49 7.28
C ASP A 282 1.54 31.10 7.48
N ASP A 283 1.22 30.38 8.57
CA ASP A 283 1.68 29.03 8.82
C ASP A 283 0.61 28.00 8.40
N ILE A 284 0.90 27.26 7.34
CA ILE A 284 -0.03 26.29 6.73
C ILE A 284 0.23 24.92 7.35
N VAL A 285 -0.83 24.24 7.80
CA VAL A 285 -0.73 22.88 8.37
C VAL A 285 -1.36 21.87 7.42
N PHE A 286 -0.61 20.82 7.10
CA PHE A 286 -1.08 19.66 6.33
C PHE A 286 -1.09 18.44 7.24
N VAL A 287 -2.26 17.81 7.40
CA VAL A 287 -2.44 16.66 8.28
C VAL A 287 -2.69 15.40 7.45
N THR A 288 -1.88 14.37 7.64
CA THR A 288 -2.23 13.02 7.19
C THR A 288 -3.10 12.36 8.26
N ASN A 289 -4.42 12.40 8.10
CA ASN A 289 -5.39 11.93 9.09
C ASN A 289 -5.68 10.42 8.95
N GLY A 290 -5.40 9.65 10.00
CA GLY A 290 -5.53 8.20 9.99
C GLY A 290 -4.41 7.49 9.22
N SER A 291 -4.17 6.22 9.55
CA SER A 291 -3.13 5.42 8.91
C SER A 291 -3.42 3.93 9.02
N ILE A 292 -3.34 3.23 7.89
CA ILE A 292 -3.53 1.77 7.79
C ILE A 292 -2.35 0.97 8.35
N THR A 293 -1.20 1.60 8.54
CA THR A 293 -0.01 0.94 9.11
C THR A 293 0.32 1.44 10.51
N GLU A 294 -0.56 2.22 11.10
CA GLU A 294 -0.46 2.60 12.51
C GLU A 294 -0.57 1.36 13.39
N SER A 295 0.12 1.36 14.53
CA SER A 295 0.08 0.25 15.50
C SER A 295 0.49 -1.13 14.94
N SER A 296 1.20 -1.21 13.79
CA SER A 296 1.71 -2.48 13.29
C SER A 296 2.66 -3.14 14.29
N THR A 297 2.44 -4.41 14.58
CA THR A 297 3.35 -5.24 15.37
C THR A 297 4.07 -6.24 14.46
N TYR A 298 5.15 -6.84 14.96
CA TYR A 298 5.99 -7.73 14.18
C TYR A 298 6.27 -9.00 14.97
N GLY A 299 5.97 -10.13 14.34
CA GLY A 299 6.42 -11.45 14.79
C GLY A 299 7.74 -11.82 14.12
N ASN A 300 8.05 -13.11 14.13
CA ASN A 300 9.21 -13.68 13.44
C ASN A 300 8.94 -15.15 13.09
N GLN A 301 10.00 -15.85 12.66
CA GLN A 301 9.98 -17.27 12.31
C GLN A 301 9.21 -18.14 13.32
N THR A 302 9.38 -17.90 14.62
CA THR A 302 8.88 -18.76 15.71
C THR A 302 7.92 -18.06 16.66
N THR A 303 7.53 -16.82 16.37
CA THR A 303 6.67 -16.02 17.26
C THR A 303 5.63 -15.28 16.42
N PRO A 304 4.32 -15.41 16.71
CA PRO A 304 3.30 -14.64 16.01
C PRO A 304 3.47 -13.14 16.24
N ALA A 305 2.98 -12.32 15.30
CA ALA A 305 2.90 -10.88 15.53
C ALA A 305 1.85 -10.61 16.64
N PRO A 306 2.21 -9.88 17.72
CA PRO A 306 1.26 -9.64 18.80
C PRO A 306 0.02 -8.87 18.33
N ILE A 307 -1.17 -9.41 18.56
CA ILE A 307 -2.43 -8.72 18.23
C ILE A 307 -2.56 -7.46 19.10
N THR A 308 -2.97 -6.35 18.49
CA THR A 308 -3.26 -5.10 19.19
C THR A 308 -4.49 -4.43 18.63
N HIS A 309 -5.27 -3.81 19.52
CA HIS A 309 -6.39 -2.92 19.19
C HIS A 309 -6.10 -1.48 19.63
N ALA A 310 -4.85 -1.19 20.03
CA ALA A 310 -4.48 0.13 20.52
C ALA A 310 -4.41 1.14 19.37
N LYS A 311 -5.05 2.30 19.55
CA LYS A 311 -4.92 3.43 18.64
C LYS A 311 -3.60 4.16 18.88
N GLY A 312 -2.77 4.24 17.83
CA GLY A 312 -1.52 5.00 17.81
C GLY A 312 -1.73 6.51 17.64
N GLY A 313 -0.65 7.23 17.33
CA GLY A 313 -0.64 8.69 17.23
C GLY A 313 -1.56 9.23 16.14
N SER A 314 -1.54 8.63 14.95
CA SER A 314 -2.32 9.06 13.79
C SER A 314 -3.83 9.03 14.04
N TRP A 315 -4.34 7.94 14.62
CA TRP A 315 -5.78 7.82 14.92
C TRP A 315 -6.20 8.76 16.05
N LYS A 316 -5.39 8.89 17.11
CA LYS A 316 -5.67 9.82 18.22
C LYS A 316 -5.64 11.28 17.77
N LEU A 317 -4.71 11.65 16.90
CA LEU A 317 -4.67 12.98 16.29
C LEU A 317 -5.97 13.26 15.52
N TRP A 318 -6.40 12.33 14.68
CA TRP A 318 -7.65 12.52 13.93
C TRP A 318 -8.87 12.61 14.86
N GLU A 319 -8.96 11.78 15.90
CA GLU A 319 -10.01 11.90 16.92
C GLU A 319 -10.01 13.26 17.62
N ASN A 320 -8.84 13.80 17.94
CA ASN A 320 -8.72 15.11 18.58
C ASN A 320 -9.10 16.27 17.64
N LEU A 321 -8.86 16.13 16.33
CA LEU A 321 -9.36 17.07 15.32
C LEU A 321 -10.88 16.95 15.16
N ALA A 322 -11.42 15.75 14.99
CA ALA A 322 -12.85 15.50 14.80
C ALA A 322 -13.71 16.00 15.98
N LYS A 323 -13.16 16.03 17.20
CA LYS A 323 -13.82 16.63 18.37
C LYS A 323 -14.00 18.15 18.29
N GLN A 324 -13.17 18.84 17.51
CA GLN A 324 -13.19 20.30 17.39
C GLN A 324 -14.23 20.78 16.36
N ASP A 325 -14.42 20.05 15.26
CA ASP A 325 -15.44 20.37 14.24
C ASP A 325 -15.83 19.11 13.44
N PRO A 326 -17.13 18.86 13.20
CA PRO A 326 -17.59 17.71 12.41
C PRO A 326 -17.09 17.71 10.96
N ALA A 327 -16.70 18.87 10.40
CA ALA A 327 -16.11 18.96 9.07
C ALA A 327 -14.73 18.29 8.97
N PHE A 328 -14.09 17.97 10.09
CA PHE A 328 -12.82 17.22 10.13
C PHE A 328 -13.01 15.69 10.06
N GLY A 329 -14.24 15.23 9.87
CA GLY A 329 -14.56 13.83 9.56
C GLY A 329 -14.80 12.95 10.79
N HIS A 330 -14.99 11.66 10.52
CA HIS A 330 -15.45 10.66 11.50
C HIS A 330 -14.47 9.47 11.55
N PRO A 331 -13.38 9.55 12.34
CA PRO A 331 -12.34 8.50 12.38
C PRO A 331 -12.84 7.15 12.88
N ASP A 332 -13.88 7.13 13.70
CA ASP A 332 -14.49 5.93 14.26
C ASP A 332 -15.08 5.00 13.18
N VAL A 333 -15.62 5.57 12.09
CA VAL A 333 -16.13 4.80 10.94
C VAL A 333 -15.06 3.91 10.31
N PHE A 334 -13.78 4.29 10.43
CA PHE A 334 -12.65 3.59 9.81
C PHE A 334 -11.79 2.78 10.80
N SER A 335 -11.87 3.08 12.09
CA SER A 335 -10.95 2.56 13.11
C SER A 335 -11.62 1.75 14.22
N GLU A 336 -12.96 1.76 14.29
CA GLU A 336 -13.72 1.01 15.26
C GLU A 336 -14.51 -0.12 14.60
N ASN A 337 -14.85 -1.14 15.39
CA ASN A 337 -15.72 -2.26 15.00
C ASN A 337 -15.26 -3.01 13.74
N LEU A 338 -13.95 -3.05 13.48
CA LEU A 338 -13.38 -3.85 12.40
C LEU A 338 -13.73 -5.33 12.61
N PRO A 339 -14.30 -6.02 11.61
CA PRO A 339 -14.61 -7.43 11.74
C PRO A 339 -13.36 -8.26 12.06
N GLY A 340 -13.49 -9.21 12.99
CA GLY A 340 -12.38 -10.12 13.32
C GLY A 340 -11.90 -10.96 12.14
N LYS A 341 -12.73 -11.09 11.11
CA LYS A 341 -12.40 -11.74 9.84
C LYS A 341 -11.50 -10.91 8.93
N SER A 342 -11.42 -9.59 9.13
CA SER A 342 -10.67 -8.71 8.23
C SER A 342 -9.19 -9.06 8.12
N TRP A 343 -8.56 -8.63 7.04
CA TRP A 343 -7.13 -8.78 6.82
C TRP A 343 -6.33 -8.01 7.88
N PHE A 344 -5.62 -8.75 8.75
CA PHE A 344 -4.70 -8.18 9.74
C PHE A 344 -3.24 -8.60 9.52
N VAL A 345 -2.99 -9.71 8.83
CA VAL A 345 -1.66 -10.33 8.74
C VAL A 345 -1.16 -10.36 7.31
N SER A 346 0.02 -9.78 7.10
CA SER A 346 0.90 -10.12 5.98
C SER A 346 2.21 -10.71 6.51
N ALA A 347 2.89 -11.48 5.69
CA ALA A 347 4.18 -12.08 6.00
C ALA A 347 5.15 -11.88 4.83
N THR A 348 6.43 -11.79 5.16
CA THR A 348 7.51 -11.78 4.17
C THR A 348 8.39 -13.00 4.43
N THR A 349 8.39 -13.95 3.50
CA THR A 349 9.21 -15.16 3.56
C THR A 349 10.44 -14.95 2.69
N THR A 350 11.63 -15.08 3.26
CA THR A 350 12.88 -15.02 2.50
C THR A 350 13.41 -16.44 2.29
N LEU A 351 13.34 -16.94 1.06
CA LEU A 351 13.97 -18.20 0.67
C LEU A 351 15.48 -17.98 0.57
N LYS A 352 16.28 -18.74 1.33
CA LYS A 352 17.74 -18.64 1.35
C LYS A 352 18.41 -19.56 0.35
N ASN A 353 17.69 -20.54 -0.18
CA ASN A 353 18.20 -21.47 -1.20
C ASN A 353 17.18 -21.82 -2.28
N LYS A 354 17.59 -22.70 -3.21
CA LYS A 354 16.83 -23.03 -4.42
C LYS A 354 15.84 -24.17 -4.28
N LYS A 355 15.73 -24.82 -3.10
CA LYS A 355 14.90 -26.03 -2.93
C LYS A 355 13.43 -25.79 -3.24
N VAL A 356 12.89 -24.63 -2.84
CA VAL A 356 11.47 -24.29 -3.04
C VAL A 356 11.20 -23.69 -4.44
N ALA A 357 12.23 -23.21 -5.14
CA ALA A 357 12.07 -22.51 -6.41
C ALA A 357 11.24 -23.30 -7.46
N PRO A 358 11.43 -24.61 -7.68
CA PRO A 358 10.66 -25.38 -8.68
C PRO A 358 9.14 -25.33 -8.47
N TYR A 359 8.67 -25.16 -7.23
CA TYR A 359 7.24 -25.05 -6.92
C TYR A 359 6.61 -23.75 -7.42
N PHE A 360 7.39 -22.67 -7.46
CA PHE A 360 6.98 -21.39 -8.04
C PHE A 360 7.22 -21.37 -9.56
N GLU A 361 8.42 -21.75 -10.02
CA GLU A 361 8.83 -21.67 -11.42
C GLU A 361 7.93 -22.53 -12.33
N ARG A 362 7.35 -23.63 -11.81
CA ARG A 362 6.36 -24.41 -12.57
C ARG A 362 5.06 -23.66 -12.82
N LEU A 363 4.67 -22.73 -11.95
CA LEU A 363 3.46 -21.90 -12.10
C LEU A 363 3.78 -20.71 -12.99
N THR A 364 4.84 -19.98 -12.65
CA THR A 364 5.20 -18.73 -13.33
C THR A 364 5.85 -18.95 -14.68
N LYS A 365 6.38 -20.15 -14.96
CA LYS A 365 7.18 -20.47 -16.16
C LYS A 365 8.40 -19.56 -16.34
N ARG A 366 8.87 -18.95 -15.25
CA ARG A 366 9.98 -17.99 -15.20
C ARG A 366 10.93 -18.36 -14.08
N SER A 367 12.22 -18.10 -14.26
CA SER A 367 13.16 -18.34 -13.17
C SER A 367 12.97 -17.33 -12.05
N LEU A 368 13.15 -17.74 -10.80
CA LEU A 368 13.20 -16.80 -9.67
C LEU A 368 14.49 -15.95 -9.67
N TYR A 369 15.52 -16.34 -10.44
CA TYR A 369 16.90 -15.85 -10.29
C TYR A 369 17.42 -15.03 -11.49
N ASP A 370 16.57 -14.66 -12.44
CA ASP A 370 16.97 -13.90 -13.64
C ASP A 370 16.81 -12.37 -13.49
N GLY A 371 16.25 -11.92 -12.37
CA GLY A 371 16.04 -10.52 -12.03
C GLY A 371 14.90 -9.82 -12.77
N LYS A 372 14.03 -10.60 -13.41
CA LYS A 372 12.86 -10.09 -14.15
C LYS A 372 11.56 -10.29 -13.39
N VAL A 373 10.45 -9.87 -13.99
CA VAL A 373 9.10 -10.16 -13.50
C VAL A 373 8.98 -11.67 -13.26
N ASN A 374 8.51 -12.06 -12.06
CA ASN A 374 8.29 -13.47 -11.75
C ASN A 374 6.81 -13.83 -11.75
N THR A 375 6.10 -13.65 -10.63
CA THR A 375 4.66 -13.95 -10.55
C THR A 375 3.80 -12.95 -11.32
N GLY A 376 4.32 -11.74 -11.59
CA GLY A 376 3.56 -10.70 -12.30
C GLY A 376 2.51 -10.00 -11.45
N GLY A 377 2.59 -10.14 -10.13
CA GLY A 377 1.51 -9.81 -9.19
C GLY A 377 1.17 -11.02 -8.34
N ILE A 378 0.08 -10.95 -7.58
CA ILE A 378 -0.31 -12.03 -6.66
C ILE A 378 -0.82 -13.28 -7.41
N ILE A 379 -0.41 -14.46 -6.94
CA ILE A 379 -1.08 -15.73 -7.20
C ILE A 379 -2.04 -15.98 -6.03
N THR A 380 -3.30 -16.23 -6.33
CA THR A 380 -4.34 -16.48 -5.33
C THR A 380 -4.69 -17.96 -5.26
N VAL A 381 -4.80 -18.48 -4.03
CA VAL A 381 -5.25 -19.84 -3.78
C VAL A 381 -6.77 -19.83 -3.56
N THR A 382 -7.54 -20.25 -4.57
CA THR A 382 -9.00 -20.07 -4.56
C THR A 382 -9.71 -20.97 -3.56
N ASP A 383 -9.09 -22.07 -3.14
CA ASP A 383 -9.62 -23.03 -2.16
C ASP A 383 -8.94 -22.96 -0.78
N SER A 384 -8.23 -21.85 -0.51
CA SER A 384 -7.66 -21.54 0.81
C SER A 384 -8.71 -20.94 1.75
N ASN A 385 -8.84 -21.49 2.95
CA ASN A 385 -9.71 -20.96 4.01
C ASN A 385 -9.32 -19.55 4.44
N TRP A 386 -8.03 -19.20 4.36
CA TRP A 386 -7.50 -17.87 4.67
C TRP A 386 -7.70 -16.84 3.55
N GLY A 387 -8.20 -17.23 2.37
CA GLY A 387 -8.13 -16.38 1.18
C GLY A 387 -6.68 -15.97 0.86
N LEU A 388 -5.75 -16.93 0.96
CA LEU A 388 -4.31 -16.69 0.86
C LEU A 388 -3.91 -16.30 -0.56
N SER A 389 -3.08 -15.26 -0.67
CA SER A 389 -2.36 -14.95 -1.90
C SER A 389 -0.91 -14.60 -1.60
N PHE A 390 -0.04 -14.80 -2.58
CA PHE A 390 1.38 -14.49 -2.48
C PHE A 390 1.94 -13.90 -3.77
N THR A 391 3.02 -13.14 -3.71
CA THR A 391 3.69 -12.56 -4.87
C THR A 391 5.21 -12.60 -4.73
N ILE A 392 5.90 -12.71 -5.87
CA ILE A 392 7.35 -12.57 -6.00
C ILE A 392 7.61 -11.48 -7.03
N HIS A 393 8.00 -10.30 -6.55
CA HIS A 393 8.47 -9.20 -7.41
C HIS A 393 9.84 -9.52 -8.02
N ARG A 394 10.34 -8.63 -8.89
CA ARG A 394 11.71 -8.71 -9.42
C ARG A 394 12.71 -8.84 -8.28
N GLN A 395 13.69 -9.73 -8.44
CA GLN A 395 14.69 -10.02 -7.42
C GLN A 395 16.07 -9.50 -7.87
N PRO A 396 16.86 -8.86 -6.98
CA PRO A 396 16.57 -8.64 -5.57
C PRO A 396 15.52 -7.53 -5.36
N HIS A 397 14.59 -7.75 -4.43
CA HIS A 397 13.58 -6.75 -4.07
C HIS A 397 14.17 -5.66 -3.17
N PHE A 398 15.14 -6.02 -2.34
CA PHE A 398 15.92 -5.08 -1.52
C PHE A 398 17.35 -4.96 -2.04
N PRO A 399 17.95 -3.76 -2.10
CA PRO A 399 19.35 -3.63 -2.53
C PRO A 399 20.36 -4.39 -1.66
N THR A 400 20.02 -4.71 -0.41
CA THR A 400 20.88 -5.42 0.56
C THR A 400 20.66 -6.93 0.60
N GLN A 401 19.75 -7.46 -0.22
CA GLN A 401 19.46 -8.89 -0.34
C GLN A 401 20.66 -9.66 -0.88
N LYS A 402 20.94 -10.84 -0.32
CA LYS A 402 22.09 -11.65 -0.75
C LYS A 402 21.81 -12.33 -2.10
N PRO A 403 22.87 -12.70 -2.85
CA PRO A 403 22.71 -13.53 -4.04
C PRO A 403 21.95 -14.83 -3.74
N ASN A 404 20.98 -15.18 -4.58
CA ASN A 404 20.07 -16.34 -4.46
C ASN A 404 19.04 -16.29 -3.32
N GLU A 405 18.98 -15.23 -2.51
CA GLU A 405 17.80 -15.02 -1.67
C GLU A 405 16.61 -14.64 -2.56
N ILE A 406 15.40 -15.07 -2.21
CA ILE A 406 14.15 -14.67 -2.88
C ILE A 406 13.16 -14.21 -1.81
N VAL A 407 12.61 -13.02 -1.99
CA VAL A 407 11.59 -12.47 -1.10
C VAL A 407 10.20 -12.75 -1.67
N VAL A 408 9.39 -13.47 -0.89
CA VAL A 408 7.98 -13.78 -1.17
C VAL A 408 7.12 -12.99 -0.18
N TRP A 409 6.18 -12.20 -0.69
CA TRP A 409 5.18 -11.53 0.14
C TRP A 409 3.89 -12.35 0.15
N ILE A 410 3.31 -12.55 1.32
CA ILE A 410 2.12 -13.38 1.55
C ILE A 410 1.12 -12.56 2.34
N TYR A 411 -0.17 -12.69 2.03
CA TYR A 411 -1.22 -12.18 2.91
C TYR A 411 -2.43 -13.12 2.94
N ALA A 412 -3.21 -13.01 4.01
CA ALA A 412 -4.47 -13.72 4.21
C ALA A 412 -5.61 -12.70 4.27
N LEU A 413 -6.57 -12.82 3.35
CA LEU A 413 -7.74 -11.95 3.36
C LEU A 413 -8.66 -12.22 4.56
N TYR A 414 -8.67 -13.46 5.08
CA TYR A 414 -9.50 -13.85 6.21
C TYR A 414 -8.68 -14.25 7.44
N SER A 415 -8.88 -13.52 8.54
CA SER A 415 -8.08 -13.68 9.76
C SER A 415 -8.74 -14.52 10.86
N ASP A 416 -10.03 -14.82 10.76
CA ASP A 416 -10.77 -15.55 11.80
C ASP A 416 -11.02 -17.04 11.47
N THR A 417 -10.49 -17.54 10.37
CA THR A 417 -10.65 -18.92 9.88
C THR A 417 -9.40 -19.77 10.10
N GLU A 418 -9.58 -21.06 10.37
CA GLU A 418 -8.47 -22.00 10.43
C GLU A 418 -7.92 -22.32 9.04
N GLY A 419 -6.59 -22.50 8.93
CA GLY A 419 -5.93 -22.91 7.69
C GLY A 419 -6.30 -24.33 7.25
N ASN A 420 -5.97 -24.63 6.00
CA ASN A 420 -6.16 -25.93 5.39
C ASN A 420 -5.13 -26.95 5.90
N TYR A 421 -3.87 -26.56 6.11
CA TYR A 421 -2.82 -27.43 6.69
C TYR A 421 -2.59 -27.08 8.17
N ILE A 422 -2.30 -25.82 8.47
CA ILE A 422 -2.18 -25.29 9.83
C ILE A 422 -3.57 -25.05 10.41
N LYS A 423 -3.96 -25.84 11.42
CA LYS A 423 -5.26 -25.76 12.11
C LYS A 423 -5.31 -24.61 13.12
N LYS A 424 -4.98 -23.40 12.67
CA LYS A 424 -5.04 -22.16 13.44
C LYS A 424 -5.50 -21.00 12.57
N LYS A 425 -5.95 -19.94 13.22
CA LYS A 425 -6.16 -18.65 12.58
C LYS A 425 -4.81 -18.01 12.24
N VAL A 426 -4.75 -17.28 11.12
CA VAL A 426 -3.49 -16.65 10.67
C VAL A 426 -2.89 -15.69 11.71
N VAL A 427 -3.73 -15.02 12.51
CA VAL A 427 -3.31 -14.12 13.60
C VAL A 427 -2.58 -14.83 14.74
N ASP A 428 -2.79 -16.14 14.90
CA ASP A 428 -2.16 -16.98 15.92
C ASP A 428 -0.92 -17.73 15.38
N CYS A 429 -0.58 -17.53 14.10
CA CYS A 429 0.48 -18.25 13.42
C CYS A 429 1.83 -17.55 13.54
N THR A 430 2.88 -18.34 13.70
CA THR A 430 4.27 -17.89 13.54
C THR A 430 4.60 -17.67 12.05
N GLY A 431 5.71 -16.99 11.76
CA GLY A 431 6.20 -16.85 10.38
C GLY A 431 6.41 -18.19 9.69
N GLN A 432 6.95 -19.19 10.40
CA GLN A 432 7.12 -20.54 9.88
C GLN A 432 5.78 -21.18 9.50
N GLU A 433 4.77 -21.07 10.35
CA GLU A 433 3.45 -21.69 10.11
C GLU A 433 2.72 -21.05 8.92
N ILE A 434 2.86 -19.73 8.73
CA ILE A 434 2.34 -19.06 7.53
C ILE A 434 3.05 -19.57 6.27
N ALA A 435 4.37 -19.76 6.33
CA ALA A 435 5.13 -20.35 5.23
C ALA A 435 4.73 -21.82 4.97
N GLU A 436 4.48 -22.62 6.01
CA GLU A 436 4.01 -24.01 5.88
C GLU A 436 2.67 -24.10 5.15
N GLU A 437 1.71 -23.22 5.48
CA GLU A 437 0.41 -23.14 4.80
C GLU A 437 0.57 -22.81 3.31
N MET A 438 1.42 -21.83 2.98
CA MET A 438 1.74 -21.50 1.59
C MET A 438 2.37 -22.70 0.86
N LEU A 439 3.36 -23.36 1.46
CA LEU A 439 4.03 -24.53 0.86
C LEU A 439 3.06 -25.69 0.63
N TYR A 440 2.12 -25.92 1.55
CA TYR A 440 1.04 -26.90 1.36
C TYR A 440 0.22 -26.58 0.10
N HIS A 441 -0.20 -25.31 -0.05
CA HIS A 441 -0.96 -24.85 -1.21
C HIS A 441 -0.14 -24.79 -2.51
N LEU A 442 1.18 -24.74 -2.43
CA LEU A 442 2.09 -24.94 -3.56
C LEU A 442 2.29 -26.42 -3.93
N GLY A 443 1.71 -27.37 -3.19
CA GLY A 443 1.82 -28.79 -3.48
C GLY A 443 3.16 -29.40 -3.10
N VAL A 444 3.87 -28.80 -2.14
CA VAL A 444 5.01 -29.44 -1.49
C VAL A 444 4.53 -30.71 -0.76
N PRO A 445 5.23 -31.85 -0.86
CA PRO A 445 4.91 -33.05 -0.08
C PRO A 445 4.88 -32.73 1.41
N GLU A 446 3.84 -33.19 2.12
CA GLU A 446 3.64 -32.82 3.53
C GLU A 446 4.80 -33.24 4.45
N SER A 447 5.51 -34.31 4.08
CA SER A 447 6.72 -34.77 4.78
C SER A 447 7.91 -33.80 4.67
N GLU A 448 7.92 -32.91 3.66
CA GLU A 448 9.01 -31.97 3.40
C GLU A 448 8.68 -30.54 3.88
N ILE A 449 7.40 -30.21 4.07
CA ILE A 449 6.94 -28.85 4.41
C ILE A 449 7.67 -28.29 5.63
N LYS A 450 7.79 -29.07 6.71
CA LYS A 450 8.44 -28.62 7.96
C LYS A 450 9.93 -28.33 7.80
N GLU A 451 10.63 -29.12 6.97
CA GLU A 451 12.04 -28.88 6.66
C GLU A 451 12.17 -27.63 5.80
N LEU A 452 11.40 -27.54 4.71
CA LEU A 452 11.49 -26.45 3.75
C LEU A 452 11.03 -25.10 4.30
N SER A 453 10.20 -25.08 5.34
CA SER A 453 9.81 -23.86 6.05
C SER A 453 10.80 -23.44 7.14
N SER A 454 11.83 -24.25 7.44
CA SER A 454 12.79 -23.94 8.51
C SER A 454 13.65 -22.73 8.18
N GLU A 455 14.26 -22.14 9.22
CA GLU A 455 15.07 -20.91 9.09
C GLU A 455 16.30 -21.08 8.18
N GLU A 456 16.70 -22.30 7.87
CA GLU A 456 17.86 -22.63 7.03
C GLU A 456 17.56 -22.55 5.52
N ASN A 457 16.28 -22.65 5.14
CA ASN A 457 15.82 -22.69 3.75
C ASN A 457 15.17 -21.39 3.33
#